data_AF-A0A7S0HQ86-F1
#
_entry.id   AF-A0A7S0HQ86-F1
#
_cell.length_a   1.000
_cell.length_b   1.000
_cell.length_c   1.000
_cell.angle_alpha   90.00
_cell.angle_beta   90.00
_cell.angle_gamma   90.00
#
_symmetry.space_group_name_H-M   'P 1'
#
loop_
_entity.id
_entity.type
_entity.pdbx_description
1 polymer ?
#
loop_
_entity_poly.entity_id
_entity_poly.type
_entity_poly.pdbx_seq_one_letter_code
_entity_poly.pdbx_strand_id
1 'polypeptide(L)'
;FLTNKMEISFGRPRRARRRPCWLVLLGLFTTDCAWLSPLAARRAGRRTQPGYPRADDAVRLPELSDSGGLWGLAFGLAKLEAIPLHILVVTDTIDNYAQTDESTFFASTAEFLCKSRRDQLLVELLRVDRPAYIETASFLNIPRLELPNLQDVPVREAPAAVTPPAAAPGEDELVPDCALDDLKMGENLLEAVLLKVTRDIYADNTEGIIVRRTEDPGITGLIDEMRQFMLSPVGRPAEKQQQALVETLLVLMTPVLPPFYRIFMGGIVPSRERGDPAWLVDGAQRLANALPFNASAWLAPGTQLGPLPYAPLLTSLVSPYAFGFLVGPAKVNRRSDGGLGGLVVEKCKFLQESNCKGICLNSCKLPAQELFGSLGLPLRVSPNFETQECQWSFGEAAPPPADDPTWPKGCIVGCGSRELMKEPIQPADGGKPRVIVSSCV
;
A
#
# COMPACT_ATOMS: atom_id res chain seq x y z
N PHE A 1 31.19 25.46 66.75
CA PHE A 1 31.83 26.79 66.90
C PHE A 1 32.51 27.10 65.57
N LEU A 2 31.81 27.75 64.63
CA LEU A 2 31.67 29.20 64.49
C LEU A 2 33.01 29.94 64.42
N THR A 3 33.30 30.48 63.22
CA THR A 3 33.98 31.75 62.84
C THR A 3 34.60 31.50 61.45
N ASN A 4 34.09 31.93 60.28
CA ASN A 4 33.43 33.14 59.79
C ASN A 4 34.37 34.36 59.56
N LYS A 5 34.29 34.91 58.33
CA LYS A 5 34.86 36.17 57.75
C LYS A 5 36.31 36.14 57.22
N MET A 6 36.69 36.79 56.11
CA MET A 6 36.01 37.66 55.14
C MET A 6 36.82 37.75 53.82
N GLU A 7 36.06 37.86 52.72
CA GLU A 7 36.26 38.50 51.40
C GLU A 7 37.63 39.01 50.92
N ILE A 8 37.98 38.66 49.66
CA ILE A 8 38.41 39.62 48.61
C ILE A 8 37.80 39.20 47.26
N SER A 9 37.25 40.19 46.55
CA SER A 9 36.51 40.15 45.29
C SER A 9 37.39 39.99 44.04
N PHE A 10 36.93 39.24 43.04
CA PHE A 10 37.31 39.42 41.63
C PHE A 10 36.11 39.12 40.71
N GLY A 11 35.76 40.12 39.88
CA GLY A 11 34.62 40.08 38.97
C GLY A 11 34.73 39.00 37.88
N ARG A 12 33.60 38.37 37.57
CA ARG A 12 33.44 37.46 36.41
C ARG A 12 32.63 38.15 35.30
N PRO A 13 33.05 38.05 34.03
CA PRO A 13 32.20 38.40 32.91
C PRO A 13 31.20 37.26 32.62
N ARG A 14 29.95 37.62 32.29
CA ARG A 14 28.90 36.69 31.84
C ARG A 14 29.23 36.18 30.42
N ARG A 15 29.48 34.87 30.27
CA ARG A 15 29.41 34.17 28.96
C ARG A 15 28.04 33.53 28.80
N ALA A 16 27.30 33.98 27.78
CA ALA A 16 26.11 33.30 27.27
C ALA A 16 26.51 31.95 26.65
N ARG A 17 25.91 30.85 27.14
CA ARG A 17 26.04 29.52 26.55
C ARG A 17 25.18 29.46 25.27
N ARG A 18 25.83 29.46 24.11
CA ARG A 18 25.23 28.95 22.85
C ARG A 18 25.02 27.44 23.00
N ARG A 19 23.81 26.95 22.71
CA ARG A 19 23.53 25.52 22.52
C ARG A 19 23.94 25.14 21.08
N PRO A 20 24.54 23.98 20.82
CA PRO A 20 24.96 23.59 19.47
C PRO A 20 23.78 23.04 18.64
N CYS A 21 23.70 23.49 17.38
CA CYS A 21 22.66 23.26 16.35
C CYS A 21 22.65 21.87 15.68
N TRP A 22 23.09 20.79 16.33
CA TRP A 22 23.16 19.47 15.67
C TRP A 22 21.82 18.72 15.53
N LEU A 23 20.73 19.23 16.11
CA LEU A 23 19.41 18.57 16.13
C LEU A 23 18.57 18.74 14.85
N VAL A 24 18.92 19.66 13.93
CA VAL A 24 18.08 19.99 12.76
C VAL A 24 18.22 18.95 11.64
N LEU A 25 19.39 18.33 11.47
CA LEU A 25 19.60 17.26 10.49
C LEU A 25 18.85 15.98 10.86
N LEU A 26 18.71 15.66 12.15
CA LEU A 26 17.96 14.48 12.61
C LEU A 26 16.44 14.63 12.44
N GLY A 27 15.91 15.86 12.48
CA GLY A 27 14.48 16.12 12.28
C GLY A 27 13.99 15.92 10.84
N LEU A 28 14.89 15.95 9.85
CA LEU A 28 14.59 15.60 8.45
C LEU A 28 14.60 14.09 8.20
N PHE A 29 15.17 13.29 9.12
CA PHE A 29 15.33 11.83 8.98
C PHE A 29 14.48 11.00 9.96
N THR A 30 13.79 11.60 10.93
CA THR A 30 12.99 10.84 11.92
C THR A 30 11.64 11.52 12.17
N THR A 31 10.56 10.88 11.70
CA THR A 31 9.18 11.24 12.06
C THR A 31 8.44 10.14 12.82
N ASP A 32 9.15 9.21 13.46
CA ASP A 32 8.54 8.17 14.30
C ASP A 32 9.12 8.20 15.72
N CYS A 33 8.77 9.23 16.49
CA CYS A 33 8.96 9.29 17.94
C CYS A 33 7.91 10.19 18.60
N ALA A 34 6.62 10.06 18.24
CA ALA A 34 5.51 10.80 18.87
C ALA A 34 4.71 9.96 19.89
N TRP A 35 5.36 8.99 20.55
CA TRP A 35 4.72 8.08 21.53
C TRP A 35 5.06 8.39 23.01
N LEU A 36 5.62 9.55 23.33
CA LEU A 36 5.92 9.90 24.73
C LEU A 36 5.44 11.31 25.11
N SER A 37 4.30 11.33 25.82
CA SER A 37 3.79 12.35 26.76
C SER A 37 2.83 13.45 26.24
N PRO A 38 1.57 13.48 26.73
CA PRO A 38 0.54 14.45 26.33
C PRO A 38 0.40 15.60 27.35
N LEU A 39 1.40 16.46 27.55
CA LEU A 39 1.28 17.57 28.52
C LEU A 39 2.12 18.80 28.14
N ALA A 40 1.84 19.41 26.98
CA ALA A 40 2.44 20.72 26.63
C ALA A 40 1.50 21.68 25.88
N ALA A 41 0.19 21.47 25.94
CA ALA A 41 -0.79 22.42 25.40
C ALA A 41 -1.51 23.12 26.55
N ARG A 42 -0.97 24.27 27.00
CA ARG A 42 -1.68 25.42 27.63
C ARG A 42 -0.70 26.33 28.35
N ARG A 43 -0.25 27.40 27.67
CA ARG A 43 -0.01 28.77 28.19
C ARG A 43 0.98 29.50 27.28
N ALA A 44 0.47 30.41 26.46
CA ALA A 44 1.20 31.64 26.12
C ALA A 44 0.19 32.69 25.68
N GLY A 45 -0.03 33.68 26.56
CA GLY A 45 -0.88 34.84 26.31
C GLY A 45 -0.22 35.88 25.41
N ARG A 46 -1.07 36.79 24.94
CA ARG A 46 -0.79 37.98 24.13
C ARG A 46 0.57 38.62 24.42
N ARG A 47 1.44 38.64 23.40
CA ARG A 47 2.51 39.63 23.23
C ARG A 47 2.40 40.22 21.82
N THR A 48 2.55 41.52 21.77
CA THR A 48 2.56 42.43 20.61
C THR A 48 3.36 41.88 19.43
N GLN A 49 2.73 41.87 18.25
CA GLN A 49 3.31 41.41 16.98
C GLN A 49 4.43 42.34 16.49
N PRO A 50 5.65 41.85 16.25
CA PRO A 50 6.51 42.39 15.20
C PRO A 50 6.02 41.88 13.83
N GLY A 51 6.10 42.72 12.80
CA GLY A 51 5.44 42.53 11.50
C GLY A 51 5.54 41.13 10.91
N TYR A 52 4.39 40.58 10.52
CA TYR A 52 4.31 39.40 9.66
C TYR A 52 4.96 39.73 8.30
N PRO A 53 5.86 38.89 7.77
CA PRO A 53 6.24 38.98 6.36
C PRO A 53 4.98 38.82 5.49
N ARG A 54 4.90 39.56 4.37
CA ARG A 54 3.79 39.42 3.40
C ARG A 54 3.70 37.95 2.98
N ALA A 55 2.47 37.47 2.76
CA ALA A 55 2.21 36.10 2.30
C ALA A 55 3.04 35.73 1.05
N ASP A 56 3.36 36.72 0.21
CA ASP A 56 4.18 36.54 -0.99
C ASP A 56 5.66 36.22 -0.72
N ASP A 57 6.24 36.68 0.40
CA ASP A 57 7.63 36.39 0.79
C ASP A 57 7.76 35.04 1.50
N ALA A 58 6.67 34.53 2.06
CA ALA A 58 6.63 33.23 2.75
C ALA A 58 6.68 32.04 1.78
N VAL A 59 6.38 32.29 0.52
CA VAL A 59 6.22 31.26 -0.51
C VAL A 59 7.51 31.09 -1.33
N ARG A 60 8.31 32.15 -1.54
CA ARG A 60 9.52 32.03 -2.36
C ARG A 60 10.66 31.31 -1.64
N LEU A 61 11.11 30.20 -2.23
CA LEU A 61 12.30 29.48 -1.77
C LEU A 61 13.58 30.22 -2.20
N PRO A 62 14.64 30.21 -1.37
CA PRO A 62 15.92 30.85 -1.70
C PRO A 62 16.58 30.24 -2.95
N GLU A 63 17.25 31.08 -3.74
CA GLU A 63 18.07 30.63 -4.87
C GLU A 63 19.36 29.93 -4.40
N LEU A 64 19.84 29.00 -5.21
CA LEU A 64 21.02 28.19 -4.91
C LEU A 64 22.28 28.86 -5.47
N SER A 65 23.09 29.47 -4.62
CA SER A 65 24.35 30.14 -5.01
C SER A 65 25.60 29.51 -4.39
N ASP A 66 25.49 28.92 -3.20
CA ASP A 66 26.58 28.28 -2.45
C ASP A 66 26.05 27.33 -1.36
N SER A 67 26.94 26.85 -0.49
CA SER A 67 26.56 26.04 0.68
C SER A 67 25.59 26.75 1.65
N GLY A 68 25.63 28.08 1.73
CA GLY A 68 24.69 28.88 2.51
C GLY A 68 23.30 28.90 1.87
N GLY A 69 23.24 28.92 0.54
CA GLY A 69 22.01 28.74 -0.25
C GLY A 69 21.28 27.44 0.08
N LEU A 70 22.01 26.31 0.19
CA LEU A 70 21.41 25.03 0.62
C LEU A 70 20.77 25.10 2.01
N TRP A 71 21.43 25.74 2.98
CA TRP A 71 20.88 25.90 4.33
C TRP A 71 19.65 26.82 4.32
N GLY A 72 19.69 27.88 3.53
CA GLY A 72 18.55 28.76 3.29
C GLY A 72 17.36 28.00 2.73
N LEU A 73 17.59 27.18 1.69
CA LEU A 73 16.58 26.32 1.07
C LEU A 73 15.97 25.35 2.09
N ALA A 74 16.81 24.62 2.83
CA ALA A 74 16.34 23.67 3.85
C ALA A 74 15.47 24.35 4.92
N PHE A 75 15.84 25.56 5.36
CA PHE A 75 15.05 26.33 6.33
C PHE A 75 13.75 26.88 5.74
N GLY A 76 13.75 27.27 4.46
CA GLY A 76 12.55 27.67 3.72
C GLY A 76 11.56 26.51 3.61
N LEU A 77 12.05 25.35 3.15
CA LEU A 77 11.27 24.12 3.02
C LEU A 77 10.63 23.69 4.36
N ALA A 78 11.35 23.82 5.48
CA ALA A 78 10.85 23.47 6.81
C ALA A 78 9.69 24.34 7.30
N LYS A 79 9.46 25.53 6.73
CA LYS A 79 8.35 26.43 7.10
C LYS A 79 7.08 26.18 6.30
N LEU A 80 7.16 25.41 5.22
CA LEU A 80 6.02 25.16 4.37
C LEU A 80 5.00 24.27 5.08
N GLU A 81 3.74 24.63 4.98
CA GLU A 81 2.60 23.85 5.47
C GLU A 81 2.04 22.95 4.35
N ALA A 82 1.37 21.86 4.72
CA ALA A 82 0.77 20.90 3.79
C ALA A 82 -0.52 21.45 3.16
N ILE A 83 -0.37 22.44 2.30
CA ILE A 83 -1.45 23.05 1.51
C ILE A 83 -1.09 23.02 0.02
N PRO A 84 -2.08 22.97 -0.90
CA PRO A 84 -1.84 22.86 -2.34
C PRO A 84 -0.86 23.91 -2.89
N LEU A 85 -0.97 25.16 -2.44
CA LEU A 85 -0.12 26.27 -2.89
C LEU A 85 1.37 26.05 -2.59
N HIS A 86 1.71 25.53 -1.41
CA HIS A 86 3.11 25.26 -1.06
C HIS A 86 3.67 24.07 -1.83
N ILE A 87 2.85 23.05 -2.08
CA ILE A 87 3.26 21.87 -2.88
C ILE A 87 3.55 22.30 -4.33
N LEU A 88 2.72 23.17 -4.90
CA LEU A 88 2.97 23.78 -6.21
C LEU A 88 4.33 24.48 -6.24
N VAL A 89 4.62 25.32 -5.25
CA VAL A 89 5.88 26.10 -5.23
C VAL A 89 7.12 25.23 -5.09
N VAL A 90 7.05 24.17 -4.28
CA VAL A 90 8.14 23.18 -4.21
C VAL A 90 8.29 22.46 -5.54
N THR A 91 7.18 22.15 -6.22
CA THR A 91 7.19 21.49 -7.54
C THR A 91 7.83 22.37 -8.60
N ASP A 92 7.43 23.63 -8.71
CA ASP A 92 8.05 24.60 -9.64
C ASP A 92 9.55 24.77 -9.36
N THR A 93 9.94 24.73 -8.07
CA THR A 93 11.35 24.81 -7.68
C THR A 93 12.15 23.58 -8.12
N ILE A 94 11.56 22.38 -8.07
CA ILE A 94 12.19 21.16 -8.59
C ILE A 94 12.39 21.28 -10.10
N ASP A 95 11.36 21.73 -10.82
CA ASP A 95 11.41 21.87 -12.29
C ASP A 95 12.49 22.88 -12.72
N ASN A 96 12.67 23.97 -11.97
CA ASN A 96 13.73 24.94 -12.21
C ASN A 96 15.13 24.33 -12.05
N TYR A 97 15.35 23.46 -11.04
CA TYR A 97 16.64 22.77 -10.88
C TYR A 97 16.86 21.66 -11.91
N ALA A 98 15.80 20.98 -12.36
CA ALA A 98 15.90 19.96 -13.39
C ALA A 98 16.33 20.53 -14.76
N GLN A 99 16.04 21.81 -15.03
CA GLN A 99 16.38 22.50 -16.28
C GLN A 99 17.82 23.03 -16.35
N THR A 100 18.59 23.01 -15.26
CA THR A 100 20.00 23.47 -15.30
C THR A 100 20.91 22.40 -15.91
N ASP A 101 21.51 22.69 -17.07
CA ASP A 101 22.38 21.77 -17.83
C ASP A 101 23.65 21.31 -17.09
N GLU A 102 24.07 22.01 -16.02
CA GLU A 102 25.19 21.61 -15.16
C GLU A 102 24.70 21.11 -13.79
N SER A 103 24.62 19.78 -13.62
CA SER A 103 24.30 19.17 -12.32
C SER A 103 25.46 19.29 -11.33
N THR A 104 25.50 20.41 -10.60
CA THR A 104 26.42 20.55 -9.46
C THR A 104 25.94 19.71 -8.28
N PHE A 105 26.86 19.29 -7.40
CA PHE A 105 26.51 18.60 -6.15
C PHE A 105 25.43 19.35 -5.34
N PHE A 106 25.51 20.68 -5.33
CA PHE A 106 24.54 21.54 -4.66
C PHE A 106 23.16 21.46 -5.32
N ALA A 107 23.08 21.45 -6.65
CA ALA A 107 21.81 21.36 -7.38
C ALA A 107 21.13 20.01 -7.15
N SER A 108 21.87 18.89 -7.23
CA SER A 108 21.30 17.56 -6.93
C SER A 108 20.85 17.42 -5.48
N THR A 109 21.59 18.02 -4.54
CA THR A 109 21.21 18.04 -3.12
C THR A 109 19.94 18.89 -2.91
N ALA A 110 19.84 20.03 -3.57
CA ALA A 110 18.67 20.91 -3.52
C ALA A 110 17.42 20.22 -4.10
N GLU A 111 17.56 19.58 -5.26
CA GLU A 111 16.49 18.79 -5.89
C GLU A 111 16.01 17.67 -4.95
N PHE A 112 16.94 16.92 -4.35
CA PHE A 112 16.62 15.88 -3.37
C PHE A 112 15.85 16.43 -2.16
N LEU A 113 16.29 17.55 -1.59
CA LEU A 113 15.61 18.20 -0.46
C LEU A 113 14.20 18.65 -0.83
N CYS A 114 14.02 19.25 -2.02
CA CYS A 114 12.72 19.67 -2.51
C CYS A 114 11.80 18.46 -2.77
N LYS A 115 12.29 17.41 -3.45
CA LYS A 115 11.53 16.16 -3.67
C LYS A 115 11.11 15.52 -2.36
N SER A 116 12.03 15.41 -1.40
CA SER A 116 11.75 14.87 -0.08
C SER A 116 10.72 15.71 0.69
N ARG A 117 10.82 17.04 0.65
CA ARG A 117 9.83 17.92 1.30
C ARG A 117 8.48 17.84 0.61
N ARG A 118 8.42 17.79 -0.71
CA ARG A 118 7.18 17.64 -1.48
C ARG A 118 6.46 16.34 -1.09
N ASP A 119 7.18 15.22 -1.00
CA ASP A 119 6.62 13.94 -0.52
C ASP A 119 6.02 14.12 0.88
N GLN A 120 6.75 14.72 1.83
CA GLN A 120 6.24 14.95 3.18
C GLN A 120 4.95 15.78 3.20
N LEU A 121 4.90 16.87 2.42
CA LEU A 121 3.72 17.74 2.32
C LEU A 121 2.54 17.01 1.67
N LEU A 122 2.78 16.20 0.64
CA LEU A 122 1.75 15.39 -0.01
C LEU A 122 1.20 14.30 0.94
N VAL A 123 2.06 13.64 1.72
CA VAL A 123 1.66 12.64 2.72
C VAL A 123 0.83 13.29 3.83
N GLU A 124 1.23 14.48 4.30
CA GLU A 124 0.49 15.22 5.31
C GLU A 124 -0.87 15.69 4.76
N LEU A 125 -0.91 16.19 3.53
CA LEU A 125 -2.16 16.56 2.86
C LEU A 125 -3.08 15.35 2.68
N LEU A 126 -2.54 14.20 2.24
CA LEU A 126 -3.28 12.93 2.12
C LEU A 126 -3.95 12.51 3.44
N ARG A 127 -3.26 12.72 4.57
CA ARG A 127 -3.77 12.37 5.91
C ARG A 127 -4.88 13.29 6.40
N VAL A 128 -4.79 14.57 6.06
CA VAL A 128 -5.68 15.61 6.62
C VAL A 128 -6.86 15.90 5.70
N ASP A 129 -6.63 15.98 4.39
CA ASP A 129 -7.62 16.33 3.37
C ASP A 129 -7.35 15.55 2.07
N ARG A 130 -7.90 14.34 2.01
CA ARG A 130 -7.75 13.43 0.87
C ARG A 130 -8.32 14.00 -0.45
N PRO A 131 -9.51 14.63 -0.49
CA PRO A 131 -9.96 15.33 -1.69
C PRO A 131 -8.98 16.38 -2.20
N ALA A 132 -8.45 17.24 -1.31
CA ALA A 132 -7.47 18.24 -1.71
C ALA A 132 -6.15 17.61 -2.21
N TYR A 133 -5.73 16.48 -1.62
CA TYR A 133 -4.60 15.69 -2.13
C TYR A 133 -4.84 15.21 -3.56
N ILE A 134 -6.00 14.60 -3.84
CA ILE A 134 -6.33 14.08 -5.18
C ILE A 134 -6.35 15.22 -6.19
N GLU A 135 -7.00 16.35 -5.88
CA GLU A 135 -7.03 17.52 -6.75
C GLU A 135 -5.63 18.07 -7.02
N THR A 136 -4.80 18.20 -5.99
CA THR A 136 -3.42 18.67 -6.09
C THR A 136 -2.57 17.73 -6.95
N ALA A 137 -2.63 16.42 -6.69
CA ALA A 137 -1.89 15.39 -7.43
C ALA A 137 -2.35 15.28 -8.90
N SER A 138 -3.63 15.51 -9.16
CA SER A 138 -4.20 15.54 -10.51
C SER A 138 -3.76 16.78 -11.29
N PHE A 139 -3.69 17.92 -10.61
CA PHE A 139 -3.33 19.20 -11.21
C PHE A 139 -1.83 19.31 -11.51
N LEU A 140 -0.97 18.93 -10.57
CA LEU A 140 0.49 19.05 -10.68
C LEU A 140 1.10 17.96 -11.56
N ASN A 141 2.12 18.31 -12.35
CA ASN A 141 2.79 17.36 -13.24
C ASN A 141 3.87 16.55 -12.50
N ILE A 142 3.47 15.88 -11.41
CA ILE A 142 4.38 15.06 -10.61
C ILE A 142 4.45 13.66 -11.25
N PRO A 143 5.65 13.08 -11.43
CA PRO A 143 5.77 11.72 -11.91
C PRO A 143 4.93 10.76 -11.07
N ARG A 144 4.18 9.87 -11.72
CA ARG A 144 3.16 9.05 -11.07
C ARG A 144 3.71 8.22 -9.89
N LEU A 145 4.93 7.72 -10.03
CA LEU A 145 5.59 6.91 -9.01
C LEU A 145 6.23 7.71 -7.88
N GLU A 146 6.27 9.04 -7.99
CA GLU A 146 6.66 9.96 -6.92
C GLU A 146 5.45 10.40 -6.06
N LEU A 147 4.23 10.01 -6.43
CA LEU A 147 3.03 10.28 -5.64
C LEU A 147 2.89 9.26 -4.49
N PRO A 148 2.65 9.73 -3.25
CA PRO A 148 2.63 8.86 -2.07
C PRO A 148 1.42 7.91 -2.01
N ASN A 149 0.40 8.10 -2.84
CA ASN A 149 -0.71 7.17 -2.97
C ASN A 149 -1.42 7.40 -4.32
N LEU A 150 -1.71 6.33 -5.06
CA LEU A 150 -2.31 6.45 -6.40
C LEU A 150 -3.80 6.16 -6.44
N GLN A 151 -4.40 5.79 -5.30
CA GLN A 151 -5.81 5.48 -5.24
C GLN A 151 -6.64 6.72 -5.56
N ASP A 152 -7.52 6.60 -6.55
CA ASP A 152 -8.40 7.65 -7.09
C ASP A 152 -7.70 8.82 -7.80
N VAL A 153 -6.37 8.77 -7.97
CA VAL A 153 -5.63 9.78 -8.76
C VAL A 153 -5.73 9.39 -10.24
N PRO A 154 -6.38 10.21 -11.10
CA PRO A 154 -6.54 9.91 -12.52
C PRO A 154 -5.18 9.86 -13.24
N VAL A 155 -5.13 9.12 -14.34
CA VAL A 155 -3.97 9.14 -15.26
C VAL A 155 -4.19 10.24 -16.27
N ARG A 156 -3.27 11.22 -16.34
CA ARG A 156 -3.38 12.40 -17.22
C ARG A 156 -3.39 12.03 -18.71
N GLU A 157 -2.67 10.98 -19.06
CA GLU A 157 -2.48 10.50 -20.44
C GLU A 157 -3.55 9.49 -20.86
N ALA A 158 -4.50 9.15 -19.98
CA ALA A 158 -5.54 8.19 -20.31
C ALA A 158 -6.47 8.78 -21.39
N PRO A 159 -6.69 8.08 -22.51
CA PRO A 159 -7.73 8.45 -23.46
C PRO A 159 -9.08 8.57 -22.76
N ALA A 160 -9.93 9.50 -23.18
CA ALA A 160 -11.30 9.56 -22.68
C ALA A 160 -11.97 8.21 -22.90
N ALA A 161 -12.54 7.64 -21.84
CA ALA A 161 -13.20 6.34 -21.89
C ALA A 161 -14.30 6.36 -22.97
N VAL A 162 -14.17 5.50 -23.97
CA VAL A 162 -15.21 5.36 -25.01
C VAL A 162 -16.43 4.72 -24.36
N THR A 163 -17.57 5.39 -24.39
CA THR A 163 -18.81 4.84 -23.83
C THR A 163 -19.20 3.58 -24.63
N PRO A 164 -19.27 2.40 -23.98
CA PRO A 164 -19.71 1.20 -24.66
C PRO A 164 -21.18 1.34 -25.07
N PRO A 165 -21.63 0.62 -26.11
CA PRO A 165 -23.04 0.60 -26.49
C PRO A 165 -23.91 0.16 -25.30
N ALA A 166 -25.07 0.80 -25.16
CA ALA A 166 -26.01 0.50 -24.07
C ALA A 166 -26.35 -1.00 -24.03
N ALA A 167 -26.29 -1.59 -22.84
CA ALA A 167 -26.63 -2.99 -22.64
C ALA A 167 -28.08 -3.26 -23.10
N ALA A 168 -28.30 -4.41 -23.76
CA ALA A 168 -29.64 -4.83 -24.13
C ALA A 168 -30.49 -5.12 -22.87
N PRO A 169 -31.83 -5.03 -22.94
CA PRO A 169 -32.69 -5.32 -21.79
C PRO A 169 -32.43 -6.73 -21.24
N GLY A 170 -31.93 -6.83 -20.01
CA GLY A 170 -31.58 -8.10 -19.35
C GLY A 170 -30.10 -8.52 -19.44
N GLU A 171 -29.23 -7.70 -20.07
CA GLU A 171 -27.77 -7.89 -20.03
C GLU A 171 -27.11 -6.96 -18.99
N ASP A 172 -25.99 -7.41 -18.42
CA ASP A 172 -25.18 -6.61 -17.49
C ASP A 172 -24.65 -5.33 -18.14
N GLU A 173 -24.60 -4.24 -17.36
CA GLU A 173 -23.97 -2.98 -17.75
C GLU A 173 -22.49 -3.21 -18.11
N LEU A 174 -22.12 -2.81 -19.32
CA LEU A 174 -20.76 -2.91 -19.83
C LEU A 174 -19.95 -1.67 -19.47
N VAL A 175 -18.71 -1.88 -19.05
CA VAL A 175 -17.72 -0.85 -18.77
C VAL A 175 -16.58 -0.99 -19.80
N PRO A 176 -16.04 0.12 -20.33
CA PRO A 176 -14.93 0.05 -21.26
C PRO A 176 -13.70 -0.60 -20.63
N ASP A 177 -12.86 -1.19 -21.47
CA ASP A 177 -11.57 -1.74 -21.06
C ASP A 177 -10.55 -0.61 -20.84
N CYS A 178 -9.43 -0.95 -20.21
CA CYS A 178 -8.30 -0.05 -20.02
C CYS A 178 -7.79 0.45 -21.37
N ALA A 179 -7.64 1.77 -21.49
CA ALA A 179 -7.15 2.41 -22.71
C ALA A 179 -5.64 2.71 -22.67
N LEU A 180 -4.95 2.32 -21.59
CA LEU A 180 -3.50 2.48 -21.45
C LEU A 180 -2.77 1.30 -22.08
N ASP A 181 -1.60 1.58 -22.67
CA ASP A 181 -0.75 0.56 -23.29
C ASP A 181 -0.46 -0.59 -22.32
N ASP A 182 -0.48 -1.80 -22.87
CA ASP A 182 -0.10 -3.00 -22.13
C ASP A 182 1.40 -2.98 -21.86
N LEU A 183 1.75 -3.30 -20.61
CA LEU A 183 3.13 -3.54 -20.26
C LEU A 183 3.50 -4.95 -20.70
N LYS A 184 4.66 -5.09 -21.34
CA LYS A 184 5.21 -6.42 -21.67
C LYS A 184 5.50 -7.17 -20.39
N MET A 185 4.58 -8.03 -19.99
CA MET A 185 4.72 -8.90 -18.84
C MET A 185 5.59 -10.09 -19.24
N GLY A 186 6.90 -9.96 -19.02
CA GLY A 186 7.83 -11.07 -19.09
C GLY A 186 7.98 -11.74 -17.74
N GLU A 187 8.29 -13.03 -17.75
CA GLU A 187 8.73 -13.77 -16.57
C GLU A 187 10.22 -14.02 -16.73
N ASN A 188 11.01 -13.68 -15.72
CA ASN A 188 12.38 -14.18 -15.67
C ASN A 188 12.39 -15.68 -15.34
N LEU A 189 13.55 -16.35 -15.48
CA LEU A 189 13.64 -17.80 -15.27
C LEU A 189 13.15 -18.25 -13.89
N LEU A 190 13.44 -17.48 -12.84
CA LEU A 190 13.01 -17.79 -11.48
C LEU A 190 11.48 -17.61 -11.33
N GLU A 191 10.93 -16.54 -11.87
CA GLU A 191 9.49 -16.27 -11.87
C GLU A 191 8.71 -17.34 -12.63
N ALA A 192 9.23 -17.79 -13.77
CA ALA A 192 8.62 -18.89 -14.53
C ALA A 192 8.61 -20.21 -13.74
N VAL A 193 9.68 -20.49 -12.99
CA VAL A 193 9.73 -21.66 -12.09
C VAL A 193 8.74 -21.51 -10.93
N LEU A 194 8.68 -20.34 -10.29
CA LEU A 194 7.73 -20.07 -9.20
C LEU A 194 6.28 -20.16 -9.68
N LEU A 195 5.98 -19.67 -10.88
CA LEU A 195 4.67 -19.78 -11.50
C LEU A 195 4.31 -21.22 -11.81
N LYS A 196 5.26 -22.00 -12.34
CA LYS A 196 5.05 -23.43 -12.59
C LYS A 196 4.69 -24.16 -11.29
N VAL A 197 5.44 -23.92 -10.22
CA VAL A 197 5.16 -24.48 -8.89
C VAL A 197 3.79 -24.04 -8.38
N THR A 198 3.46 -22.75 -8.53
CA THR A 198 2.16 -22.21 -8.10
C THR A 198 1.00 -22.87 -8.86
N ARG A 199 1.15 -23.07 -10.18
CA ARG A 199 0.17 -23.77 -11.02
C ARG A 199 0.02 -25.23 -10.63
N ASP A 200 1.13 -25.93 -10.37
CA ASP A 200 1.09 -27.32 -9.93
C ASP A 200 0.33 -27.46 -8.59
N ILE A 201 0.62 -26.59 -7.61
CA ILE A 201 -0.11 -26.56 -6.32
C ILE A 201 -1.59 -26.20 -6.51
N TYR A 202 -1.89 -25.22 -7.37
CA TYR A 202 -3.27 -24.82 -7.65
C TYR A 202 -4.08 -25.97 -8.28
N ALA A 203 -3.47 -26.71 -9.21
CA ALA A 203 -4.09 -27.89 -9.81
C ALA A 203 -4.38 -28.99 -8.77
N ASP A 204 -3.46 -29.21 -7.82
CA ASP A 204 -3.65 -30.17 -6.73
C ASP A 204 -4.82 -29.76 -5.81
N ASN A 205 -4.91 -28.47 -5.47
CA ASN A 205 -5.97 -27.94 -4.58
C ASN A 205 -7.35 -27.80 -5.25
N THR A 206 -7.42 -27.96 -6.57
CA THR A 206 -8.70 -27.91 -7.33
C THR A 206 -9.21 -29.31 -7.71
N GLU A 207 -8.66 -30.36 -7.07
CA GLU A 207 -9.04 -31.78 -7.17
C GLU A 207 -9.27 -32.28 -8.60
N GLY A 208 -8.48 -31.87 -9.61
CA GLY A 208 -8.54 -32.44 -10.96
C GLY A 208 -9.91 -32.40 -11.67
N ILE A 209 -10.90 -31.70 -11.08
CA ILE A 209 -12.23 -31.56 -11.64
C ILE A 209 -12.16 -30.33 -12.54
N ILE A 210 -11.99 -30.60 -13.84
CA ILE A 210 -12.26 -29.71 -14.97
C ILE A 210 -11.13 -28.73 -15.34
N VAL A 211 -10.12 -28.50 -14.50
CA VAL A 211 -8.96 -27.67 -14.88
C VAL A 211 -8.05 -28.45 -15.84
N ARG A 212 -8.30 -28.33 -17.14
CA ARG A 212 -7.33 -28.78 -18.15
C ARG A 212 -6.14 -27.85 -18.06
N ARG A 213 -4.98 -28.42 -17.73
CA ARG A 213 -3.71 -27.71 -17.80
C ARG A 213 -3.55 -27.14 -19.20
N THR A 214 -3.54 -25.82 -19.30
CA THR A 214 -3.35 -25.14 -20.58
C THR A 214 -1.90 -25.33 -21.02
N GLU A 215 -1.67 -25.48 -22.33
CA GLU A 215 -0.32 -25.61 -22.88
C GLU A 215 0.48 -24.31 -22.71
N ASP A 216 -0.21 -23.17 -22.64
CA ASP A 216 0.41 -21.86 -22.44
C ASP A 216 1.12 -21.80 -21.07
N PRO A 217 2.45 -21.67 -21.04
CA PRO A 217 3.19 -21.51 -19.80
C PRO A 217 2.99 -20.10 -19.22
N GLY A 218 3.21 -19.96 -17.91
CA GLY A 218 3.19 -18.65 -17.24
C GLY A 218 1.82 -18.22 -16.71
N ILE A 219 1.66 -16.91 -16.52
CA ILE A 219 0.51 -16.31 -15.85
C ILE A 219 -0.81 -16.43 -16.62
N THR A 220 -0.79 -16.36 -17.96
CA THR A 220 -1.98 -16.47 -18.80
C THR A 220 -2.63 -17.84 -18.65
N GLY A 221 -1.83 -18.91 -18.73
CA GLY A 221 -2.32 -20.27 -18.49
C GLY A 221 -2.85 -20.48 -17.06
N LEU A 222 -2.25 -19.84 -16.05
CA LEU A 222 -2.79 -19.87 -14.68
C LEU A 222 -4.16 -19.17 -14.59
N ILE A 223 -4.30 -18.00 -15.23
CA ILE A 223 -5.57 -17.26 -15.28
C ILE A 223 -6.65 -18.08 -15.98
N ASP A 224 -6.30 -18.79 -17.05
CA ASP A 224 -7.23 -19.68 -17.75
C ASP A 224 -7.65 -20.88 -16.89
N GLU A 225 -6.70 -21.49 -16.18
CA GLU A 225 -6.96 -22.57 -15.22
C GLU A 225 -7.89 -22.09 -14.08
N MET A 226 -7.64 -20.89 -13.55
CA MET A 226 -8.51 -20.24 -12.57
C MET A 226 -9.90 -19.99 -13.14
N ARG A 227 -10.01 -19.50 -14.39
CA ARG A 227 -11.29 -19.27 -15.07
C ARG A 227 -12.08 -20.57 -15.23
N GLN A 228 -11.43 -21.65 -15.65
CA GLN A 228 -12.06 -22.98 -15.77
C GLN A 228 -12.62 -23.45 -14.43
N PHE A 229 -11.83 -23.31 -13.35
CA PHE A 229 -12.28 -23.69 -12.01
C PHE A 229 -13.47 -22.84 -11.55
N MET A 230 -13.40 -21.52 -11.67
CA MET A 230 -14.47 -20.60 -11.24
C MET A 230 -15.80 -20.86 -11.96
N LEU A 231 -15.76 -21.23 -13.24
CA LEU A 231 -16.96 -21.52 -14.04
C LEU A 231 -17.47 -22.96 -13.86
N SER A 232 -16.66 -23.84 -13.26
CA SER A 232 -17.03 -25.23 -13.00
C SER A 232 -18.16 -25.35 -11.96
N PRO A 233 -18.94 -26.45 -11.97
CA PRO A 233 -19.97 -26.67 -10.94
C PRO A 233 -19.42 -26.71 -9.51
N VAL A 234 -18.18 -27.17 -9.33
CA VAL A 234 -17.51 -27.29 -8.02
C VAL A 234 -16.95 -25.96 -7.54
N GLY A 235 -16.35 -25.19 -8.46
CA GLY A 235 -15.73 -23.90 -8.15
C GLY A 235 -16.65 -22.70 -8.28
N ARG A 236 -17.92 -22.85 -8.71
CA ARG A 236 -18.89 -21.74 -8.75
C ARG A 236 -19.14 -21.06 -7.39
N PRO A 237 -19.21 -21.78 -6.25
CA PRO A 237 -19.38 -21.13 -4.95
C PRO A 237 -18.15 -20.29 -4.59
N ALA A 238 -18.35 -19.00 -4.25
CA ALA A 238 -17.27 -18.07 -3.92
C ALA A 238 -16.34 -18.57 -2.79
N GLU A 239 -16.91 -19.24 -1.79
CA GLU A 239 -16.15 -19.86 -0.69
C GLU A 239 -15.14 -20.90 -1.20
N LYS A 240 -15.51 -21.70 -2.23
CA LYS A 240 -14.62 -22.70 -2.82
C LYS A 240 -13.50 -22.07 -3.65
N GLN A 241 -13.79 -20.98 -4.34
CA GLN A 241 -12.79 -20.19 -5.07
C GLN A 241 -11.74 -19.64 -4.11
N GLN A 242 -12.21 -18.99 -3.03
CA GLN A 242 -11.34 -18.42 -2.00
C GLN A 242 -10.53 -19.48 -1.29
N GLN A 243 -11.17 -20.59 -0.86
CA GLN A 243 -10.52 -21.67 -0.15
C GLN A 243 -9.36 -22.25 -0.96
N ALA A 244 -9.59 -22.62 -2.23
CA ALA A 244 -8.56 -23.21 -3.08
C ALA A 244 -7.33 -22.30 -3.22
N LEU A 245 -7.55 -20.99 -3.39
CA LEU A 245 -6.48 -20.01 -3.55
C LEU A 245 -5.74 -19.73 -2.24
N VAL A 246 -6.45 -19.59 -1.12
CA VAL A 246 -5.82 -19.40 0.18
C VAL A 246 -4.95 -20.62 0.53
N GLU A 247 -5.44 -21.83 0.28
CA GLU A 247 -4.67 -23.07 0.46
C GLU A 247 -3.44 -23.10 -0.46
N THR A 248 -3.57 -22.70 -1.73
CA THR A 248 -2.43 -22.62 -2.65
C THR A 248 -1.38 -21.65 -2.16
N LEU A 249 -1.79 -20.46 -1.69
CA LEU A 249 -0.88 -19.45 -1.16
C LEU A 249 -0.21 -19.91 0.14
N LEU A 250 -0.93 -20.61 1.03
CA LEU A 250 -0.36 -21.16 2.27
C LEU A 250 0.69 -22.23 1.99
N VAL A 251 0.44 -23.12 1.02
CA VAL A 251 1.42 -24.14 0.61
C VAL A 251 2.65 -23.48 -0.02
N LEU A 252 2.43 -22.47 -0.87
CA LEU A 252 3.52 -21.70 -1.49
C LEU A 252 4.39 -20.98 -0.45
N MET A 253 3.79 -20.50 0.64
CA MET A 253 4.52 -19.90 1.76
C MET A 253 5.39 -20.91 2.53
N THR A 254 5.30 -22.22 2.28
CA THR A 254 5.96 -23.33 3.02
C THR A 254 5.37 -23.53 4.43
N PRO A 255 5.47 -24.71 5.06
CA PRO A 255 4.81 -24.97 6.34
C PRO A 255 5.36 -24.17 7.54
N VAL A 256 6.55 -23.59 7.42
CA VAL A 256 7.21 -22.85 8.51
C VAL A 256 6.87 -21.36 8.50
N LEU A 257 6.65 -20.76 7.33
CA LEU A 257 6.48 -19.32 7.20
C LEU A 257 5.14 -18.81 7.74
N PRO A 258 3.96 -19.45 7.55
CA PRO A 258 2.69 -18.94 8.06
C PRO A 258 2.67 -18.84 9.60
N PRO A 259 3.09 -19.86 10.38
CA PRO A 259 3.19 -19.71 11.83
C PRO A 259 4.18 -18.62 12.24
N PHE A 260 5.35 -18.56 11.59
CA PHE A 260 6.33 -17.51 11.83
C PHE A 260 5.75 -16.12 11.58
N TYR A 261 5.13 -15.91 10.42
CA TYR A 261 4.54 -14.65 10.00
C TYR A 261 3.41 -14.25 10.95
N ARG A 262 2.54 -15.19 11.31
CA ARG A 262 1.43 -14.95 12.24
C ARG A 262 1.91 -14.44 13.60
N ILE A 263 2.99 -15.00 14.12
CA ILE A 263 3.55 -14.61 15.42
C ILE A 263 4.39 -13.32 15.29
N PHE A 264 5.32 -13.28 14.33
CA PHE A 264 6.32 -12.23 14.18
C PHE A 264 5.81 -10.98 13.47
N MET A 265 4.80 -11.10 12.60
CA MET A 265 4.21 -9.97 11.88
C MET A 265 2.83 -9.66 12.45
N GLY A 266 1.98 -10.68 12.59
CA GLY A 266 0.61 -10.54 13.05
C GLY A 266 0.43 -10.35 14.56
N GLY A 267 1.47 -10.59 15.36
CA GLY A 267 1.41 -10.44 16.82
C GLY A 267 0.44 -11.39 17.50
N ILE A 268 0.12 -12.54 16.89
CA ILE A 268 -0.79 -13.52 17.48
C ILE A 268 -0.03 -14.40 18.46
N VAL A 269 -0.50 -14.47 19.71
CA VAL A 269 0.10 -15.35 20.72
C VAL A 269 -0.06 -16.82 20.30
N PRO A 270 0.98 -17.66 20.35
CA PRO A 270 0.88 -19.08 20.03
C PRO A 270 -0.23 -19.79 20.82
N SER A 271 -1.01 -20.66 20.15
CA SER A 271 -2.11 -21.41 20.76
C SER A 271 -2.23 -22.81 20.18
N ARG A 272 -2.53 -23.79 21.05
CA ARG A 272 -2.78 -25.18 20.65
C ARG A 272 -4.03 -25.32 19.78
N GLU A 273 -5.02 -24.44 19.96
CA GLU A 273 -6.25 -24.42 19.14
C GLU A 273 -5.97 -24.11 17.67
N ARG A 274 -4.87 -23.39 17.38
CA ARG A 274 -4.43 -23.08 16.02
C ARG A 274 -3.41 -24.07 15.47
N GLY A 275 -3.18 -25.19 16.18
CA GLY A 275 -2.23 -26.22 15.76
C GLY A 275 -0.76 -25.89 16.04
N ASP A 276 -0.46 -24.89 16.86
CA ASP A 276 0.92 -24.58 17.21
C ASP A 276 1.54 -25.68 18.08
N PRO A 277 2.85 -25.98 17.91
CA PRO A 277 3.50 -27.04 18.66
C PRO A 277 3.56 -26.71 20.16
N ALA A 278 3.32 -27.72 21.00
CA ALA A 278 3.19 -27.55 22.46
C ALA A 278 4.40 -26.85 23.08
N TRP A 279 5.63 -27.13 22.62
CA TRP A 279 6.84 -26.49 23.13
C TRP A 279 6.84 -24.97 22.94
N LEU A 280 6.26 -24.48 21.85
CA LEU A 280 6.19 -23.07 21.51
C LEU A 280 5.14 -22.36 22.38
N VAL A 281 3.97 -22.96 22.54
CA VAL A 281 2.90 -22.45 23.40
C VAL A 281 3.35 -22.41 24.86
N ASP A 282 3.95 -23.50 25.34
CA ASP A 282 4.45 -23.59 26.72
C ASP A 282 5.60 -22.60 26.95
N GLY A 283 6.48 -22.41 25.96
CA GLY A 283 7.55 -21.41 26.00
C GLY A 283 7.03 -19.98 26.07
N ALA A 284 6.06 -19.62 25.22
CA ALA A 284 5.43 -18.31 25.23
C ALA A 284 4.71 -18.04 26.56
N GLN A 285 4.00 -19.01 27.10
CA GLN A 285 3.31 -18.86 28.39
C GLN A 285 4.29 -18.73 29.56
N ARG A 286 5.41 -19.47 29.56
CA ARG A 286 6.48 -19.31 30.55
C ARG A 286 7.05 -17.88 30.53
N LEU A 287 7.29 -17.33 29.34
CA LEU A 287 7.76 -15.97 29.19
C LEU A 287 6.70 -14.96 29.69
N ALA A 288 5.43 -15.13 29.31
CA ALA A 288 4.32 -14.29 29.76
C ALA A 288 4.18 -14.27 31.29
N ASN A 289 4.38 -15.42 31.95
CA ASN A 289 4.32 -15.54 33.40
C ASN A 289 5.56 -14.97 34.11
N ALA A 290 6.70 -14.89 33.42
CA ALA A 290 7.94 -14.32 33.95
C ALA A 290 7.99 -12.78 33.85
N LEU A 291 7.11 -12.18 33.04
CA LEU A 291 7.05 -10.73 32.84
C LEU A 291 6.27 -10.03 33.98
N PRO A 292 6.72 -8.85 34.44
CA PRO A 292 5.98 -8.05 35.41
C PRO A 292 4.67 -7.48 34.84
N PHE A 293 3.83 -6.89 35.69
CA PHE A 293 2.60 -6.17 35.31
C PHE A 293 1.41 -7.04 34.83
N ASN A 294 1.25 -8.26 35.37
CA ASN A 294 0.15 -9.17 35.03
C ASN A 294 0.09 -9.51 33.53
N ALA A 295 1.27 -9.72 32.93
CA ALA A 295 1.37 -9.92 31.50
C ALA A 295 0.73 -11.22 30.99
N SER A 296 0.50 -12.19 31.86
CA SER A 296 -0.28 -13.39 31.54
C SER A 296 -1.73 -13.08 31.13
N ALA A 297 -2.30 -11.95 31.54
CA ALA A 297 -3.68 -11.59 31.22
C ALA A 297 -3.87 -11.13 29.76
N TRP A 298 -2.95 -10.33 29.22
CA TRP A 298 -3.02 -9.84 27.83
C TRP A 298 -2.22 -10.71 26.83
N LEU A 299 -1.43 -11.69 27.30
CA LEU A 299 -0.68 -12.66 26.49
C LEU A 299 -1.32 -14.05 26.59
N ALA A 300 -2.64 -14.12 26.77
CA ALA A 300 -3.34 -15.38 26.74
C ALA A 300 -3.17 -16.05 25.35
N PRO A 301 -3.04 -17.39 25.27
CA PRO A 301 -2.89 -18.09 24.00
C PRO A 301 -3.96 -17.69 22.98
N GLY A 302 -3.54 -17.35 21.76
CA GLY A 302 -4.45 -16.98 20.67
C GLY A 302 -4.89 -15.51 20.66
N THR A 303 -4.49 -14.71 21.66
CA THR A 303 -4.79 -13.27 21.69
C THR A 303 -4.13 -12.56 20.51
N GLN A 304 -4.90 -11.72 19.81
CA GLN A 304 -4.43 -10.82 18.77
C GLN A 304 -3.89 -9.55 19.42
N LEU A 305 -2.56 -9.35 19.46
CA LEU A 305 -1.97 -8.10 19.95
C LEU A 305 -2.06 -6.94 18.93
N GLY A 306 -2.58 -7.25 17.74
CA GLY A 306 -2.58 -6.36 16.58
C GLY A 306 -1.34 -6.61 15.71
N PRO A 307 -1.37 -6.20 14.44
CA PRO A 307 -0.16 -6.23 13.64
C PRO A 307 0.91 -5.39 14.34
N LEU A 308 2.12 -5.93 14.45
CA LEU A 308 3.21 -5.20 15.10
C LEU A 308 3.52 -3.91 14.30
N PRO A 309 3.98 -2.82 14.94
CA PRO A 309 4.10 -1.52 14.26
C PRO A 309 4.96 -1.52 12.99
N TYR A 310 5.97 -2.39 12.93
CA TYR A 310 6.84 -2.54 11.75
C TYR A 310 6.25 -3.45 10.67
N ALA A 311 5.24 -4.26 10.99
CA ALA A 311 4.77 -5.34 10.12
C ALA A 311 4.19 -4.85 8.79
N PRO A 312 3.36 -3.78 8.73
CA PRO A 312 2.90 -3.22 7.46
C PRO A 312 4.05 -2.80 6.54
N LEU A 313 4.99 -2.01 7.08
CA LEU A 313 6.16 -1.52 6.35
C LEU A 313 7.00 -2.69 5.82
N LEU A 314 7.42 -3.58 6.71
CA LEU A 314 8.28 -4.70 6.35
C LEU A 314 7.62 -5.61 5.30
N THR A 315 6.32 -5.85 5.42
CA THR A 315 5.57 -6.63 4.42
C THR A 315 5.59 -5.92 3.06
N SER A 316 5.25 -4.62 3.01
CA SER A 316 5.27 -3.86 1.76
C SER A 316 6.64 -3.85 1.05
N LEU A 317 7.73 -3.87 1.81
CA LEU A 317 9.10 -3.92 1.26
C LEU A 317 9.44 -5.28 0.64
N VAL A 318 8.96 -6.37 1.24
CA VAL A 318 9.27 -7.75 0.82
C VAL A 318 8.32 -8.21 -0.29
N SER A 319 7.07 -7.72 -0.27
CA SER A 319 5.99 -8.06 -1.20
C SER A 319 6.36 -8.08 -2.69
N PRO A 320 7.03 -7.05 -3.26
CA PRO A 320 7.42 -7.05 -4.68
C PRO A 320 8.28 -8.26 -5.05
N TYR A 321 9.15 -8.70 -4.15
CA TYR A 321 10.04 -9.85 -4.38
C TYR A 321 9.33 -11.18 -4.15
N ALA A 322 8.40 -11.23 -3.19
CA ALA A 322 7.71 -12.46 -2.81
C ALA A 322 6.61 -12.86 -3.81
N PHE A 323 5.83 -11.90 -4.33
CA PHE A 323 4.68 -12.19 -5.19
C PHE A 323 4.58 -11.28 -6.42
N GLY A 324 5.59 -10.46 -6.73
CA GLY A 324 5.63 -9.68 -7.97
C GLY A 324 5.50 -10.54 -9.23
N PHE A 325 5.94 -11.80 -9.15
CA PHE A 325 5.75 -12.78 -10.23
C PHE A 325 4.26 -13.03 -10.57
N LEU A 326 3.37 -12.99 -9.57
CA LEU A 326 1.92 -13.16 -9.73
C LEU A 326 1.21 -11.87 -10.14
N VAL A 327 1.51 -10.77 -9.44
CA VAL A 327 0.71 -9.55 -9.56
C VAL A 327 1.25 -8.55 -10.58
N GLY A 328 2.55 -8.58 -10.88
CA GLY A 328 3.22 -7.60 -11.75
C GLY A 328 4.23 -6.71 -11.00
N PRO A 329 4.87 -5.78 -11.72
CA PRO A 329 5.83 -4.84 -11.14
C PRO A 329 5.14 -3.97 -10.09
N ALA A 330 5.73 -3.93 -8.89
CA ALA A 330 5.17 -3.23 -7.75
C ALA A 330 6.22 -2.35 -7.06
N LYS A 331 5.79 -1.19 -6.59
CA LYS A 331 6.61 -0.23 -5.84
C LYS A 331 5.96 0.13 -4.52
N VAL A 332 6.82 0.30 -3.51
CA VAL A 332 6.40 0.69 -2.16
C VAL A 332 5.76 2.06 -2.22
N ASN A 333 4.65 2.22 -1.52
CA ASN A 333 3.90 3.47 -1.47
C ASN A 333 3.33 3.73 -0.07
N ARG A 334 2.52 4.78 0.12
CA ARG A 334 1.72 4.93 1.35
C ARG A 334 0.38 4.24 1.23
N ARG A 335 -0.15 3.86 2.39
CA ARG A 335 -1.53 3.38 2.54
C ARG A 335 -2.52 4.51 2.30
N SER A 336 -3.80 4.17 2.24
CA SER A 336 -4.87 5.16 2.02
C SER A 336 -4.93 6.22 3.14
N ASP A 337 -4.52 5.84 4.36
CA ASP A 337 -4.42 6.71 5.53
C ASP A 337 -3.08 7.46 5.64
N GLY A 338 -2.23 7.40 4.61
CA GLY A 338 -0.89 8.00 4.61
C GLY A 338 0.12 7.31 5.53
N GLY A 339 -0.22 6.20 6.16
CA GLY A 339 0.70 5.34 6.91
C GLY A 339 1.70 4.61 6.00
N LEU A 340 2.77 4.10 6.60
CA LEU A 340 3.68 3.16 5.93
C LEU A 340 3.01 1.80 5.75
N GLY A 341 3.52 1.01 4.80
CA GLY A 341 2.94 -0.30 4.47
C GLY A 341 1.99 -0.27 3.28
N GLY A 342 2.10 0.74 2.41
CA GLY A 342 1.43 0.74 1.12
C GLY A 342 2.31 0.13 0.04
N LEU A 343 1.68 -0.39 -0.99
CA LEU A 343 2.34 -0.88 -2.20
C LEU A 343 1.41 -0.57 -3.38
N VAL A 344 1.95 -0.11 -4.50
CA VAL A 344 1.21 0.00 -5.74
C VAL A 344 1.78 -0.96 -6.78
N VAL A 345 0.90 -1.77 -7.37
CA VAL A 345 1.20 -2.54 -8.57
C VAL A 345 0.94 -1.63 -9.76
N GLU A 346 1.98 -1.35 -10.55
CA GLU A 346 1.92 -0.37 -11.64
C GLU A 346 0.98 -0.83 -12.75
N LYS A 347 0.93 -2.14 -13.01
CA LYS A 347 0.02 -2.75 -13.96
C LYS A 347 -0.21 -4.20 -13.56
N CYS A 348 -1.45 -4.50 -13.17
CA CYS A 348 -1.81 -5.77 -12.56
C CYS A 348 -1.94 -6.85 -13.63
N LYS A 349 -1.13 -7.91 -13.55
CA LYS A 349 -1.18 -9.05 -14.48
C LYS A 349 -2.57 -9.69 -14.53
N PHE A 350 -3.24 -9.84 -13.39
CA PHE A 350 -4.61 -10.38 -13.36
C PHE A 350 -5.62 -9.52 -14.11
N LEU A 351 -5.49 -8.19 -14.08
CA LEU A 351 -6.42 -7.32 -14.80
C LEU A 351 -6.06 -7.23 -16.29
N GLN A 352 -4.78 -7.02 -16.61
CA GLN A 352 -4.28 -6.89 -17.98
C GLN A 352 -4.51 -8.16 -18.80
N GLU A 353 -4.13 -9.33 -18.27
CA GLU A 353 -4.17 -10.57 -19.04
C GLU A 353 -5.56 -11.21 -19.08
N SER A 354 -6.44 -10.88 -18.13
CA SER A 354 -7.78 -11.48 -18.06
C SER A 354 -8.90 -10.61 -18.61
N ASN A 355 -8.69 -9.29 -18.65
CA ASN A 355 -9.69 -8.25 -18.90
C ASN A 355 -11.00 -8.49 -18.15
N CYS A 356 -10.93 -9.09 -16.95
CA CYS A 356 -12.12 -9.49 -16.20
C CYS A 356 -12.07 -9.14 -14.72
N LYS A 357 -13.02 -8.31 -14.30
CA LYS A 357 -13.17 -7.87 -12.90
C LYS A 357 -13.45 -9.02 -11.94
N GLY A 358 -14.22 -10.02 -12.35
CA GLY A 358 -14.53 -11.19 -11.53
C GLY A 358 -13.29 -12.04 -11.20
N ILE A 359 -12.34 -12.14 -12.14
CA ILE A 359 -11.04 -12.81 -11.90
C ILE A 359 -10.22 -12.00 -10.89
N CYS A 360 -10.12 -10.68 -11.07
CA CYS A 360 -9.44 -9.82 -10.08
C CYS A 360 -10.05 -9.96 -8.68
N LEU A 361 -11.38 -9.96 -8.57
CA LEU A 361 -12.09 -10.03 -7.30
C LEU A 361 -11.86 -11.38 -6.60
N ASN A 362 -12.19 -12.48 -7.30
CA ASN A 362 -12.25 -13.80 -6.70
C ASN A 362 -10.90 -14.52 -6.70
N SER A 363 -9.98 -14.16 -7.61
CA SER A 363 -8.67 -14.81 -7.71
C SER A 363 -7.54 -14.08 -6.97
N CYS A 364 -7.68 -12.77 -6.75
CA CYS A 364 -6.61 -11.96 -6.15
C CYS A 364 -7.10 -11.20 -4.91
N LYS A 365 -8.09 -10.31 -5.08
CA LYS A 365 -8.51 -9.38 -4.02
C LYS A 365 -9.04 -10.07 -2.76
N LEU A 366 -10.07 -10.93 -2.88
CA LEU A 366 -10.65 -11.58 -1.70
C LEU A 366 -9.68 -12.59 -1.05
N PRO A 367 -9.03 -13.50 -1.80
CA PRO A 367 -8.08 -14.45 -1.22
C PRO A 367 -6.89 -13.78 -0.54
N ALA A 368 -6.34 -12.69 -1.11
CA ALA A 368 -5.24 -11.97 -0.48
C ALA A 368 -5.68 -11.34 0.85
N GLN A 369 -6.83 -10.67 0.88
CA GLN A 369 -7.35 -10.04 2.09
C GLN A 369 -7.64 -11.08 3.19
N GLU A 370 -8.19 -12.24 2.82
CA GLU A 370 -8.44 -13.35 3.75
C GLU A 370 -7.14 -13.96 4.29
N LEU A 371 -6.17 -14.24 3.41
CA LEU A 371 -4.88 -14.80 3.81
C LEU A 371 -4.17 -13.90 4.83
N PHE A 372 -3.98 -12.63 4.49
CA PHE A 372 -3.28 -11.68 5.37
C PHE A 372 -4.06 -11.41 6.66
N GLY A 373 -5.40 -11.36 6.59
CA GLY A 373 -6.28 -11.30 7.75
C GLY A 373 -6.09 -12.50 8.69
N SER A 374 -6.04 -13.72 8.16
CA SER A 374 -5.81 -14.95 8.94
C SER A 374 -4.43 -14.98 9.60
N LEU A 375 -3.44 -14.32 8.99
CA LEU A 375 -2.09 -14.15 9.50
C LEU A 375 -1.94 -13.01 10.51
N GLY A 376 -3.02 -12.29 10.84
CA GLY A 376 -3.02 -11.22 11.84
C GLY A 376 -2.51 -9.87 11.32
N LEU A 377 -2.35 -9.71 9.99
CA LEU A 377 -2.04 -8.43 9.36
C LEU A 377 -3.15 -8.09 8.36
N PRO A 378 -4.15 -7.28 8.73
CA PRO A 378 -5.22 -6.89 7.81
C PRO A 378 -4.66 -6.31 6.51
N LEU A 379 -5.29 -6.60 5.38
CA LEU A 379 -4.92 -6.05 4.09
C LEU A 379 -6.17 -5.45 3.45
N ARG A 380 -6.02 -4.28 2.83
CA ARG A 380 -6.97 -3.71 1.89
C ARG A 380 -6.37 -3.71 0.49
N VAL A 381 -7.10 -4.26 -0.48
CA VAL A 381 -6.72 -4.25 -1.90
C VAL A 381 -7.72 -3.41 -2.69
N SER A 382 -7.22 -2.38 -3.35
CA SER A 382 -7.98 -1.35 -4.05
C SER A 382 -7.56 -1.30 -5.53
N PRO A 383 -8.14 -2.15 -6.39
CA PRO A 383 -7.85 -2.13 -7.83
C PRO A 383 -8.45 -0.89 -8.50
N ASN A 384 -7.75 -0.37 -9.50
CA ASN A 384 -8.29 0.60 -10.45
C ASN A 384 -8.54 -0.13 -11.78
N PHE A 385 -9.81 -0.27 -12.16
CA PHE A 385 -10.19 -1.00 -13.38
C PHE A 385 -9.96 -0.19 -14.66
N GLU A 386 -9.84 1.14 -14.58
CA GLU A 386 -9.60 2.01 -15.73
C GLU A 386 -8.12 2.06 -16.10
N THR A 387 -7.23 2.01 -15.10
CA THR A 387 -5.78 2.09 -15.29
C THR A 387 -5.07 0.76 -15.14
N GLN A 388 -5.77 -0.26 -14.63
CA GLN A 388 -5.23 -1.58 -14.24
C GLN A 388 -4.14 -1.52 -13.16
N GLU A 389 -4.02 -0.40 -12.45
CA GLU A 389 -3.19 -0.29 -11.25
C GLU A 389 -3.87 -0.95 -10.05
N CYS A 390 -3.10 -1.36 -9.05
CA CYS A 390 -3.67 -1.94 -7.85
C CYS A 390 -2.96 -1.46 -6.59
N GLN A 391 -3.69 -0.74 -5.73
CA GLN A 391 -3.17 -0.22 -4.47
C GLN A 391 -3.42 -1.23 -3.34
N TRP A 392 -2.35 -1.61 -2.65
CA TRP A 392 -2.38 -2.50 -1.49
C TRP A 392 -2.02 -1.69 -0.25
N SER A 393 -2.77 -1.88 0.84
CA SER A 393 -2.53 -1.25 2.14
C SER A 393 -2.46 -2.33 3.23
N PHE A 394 -1.26 -2.66 3.67
CA PHE A 394 -1.05 -3.60 4.77
C PHE A 394 -1.33 -2.93 6.13
N GLY A 395 -1.87 -3.69 7.08
CA GLY A 395 -2.36 -3.18 8.36
C GLY A 395 -3.60 -2.27 8.25
N GLU A 396 -4.27 -2.23 7.11
CA GLU A 396 -5.55 -1.54 6.92
C GLU A 396 -6.65 -2.58 6.73
N ALA A 397 -7.77 -2.45 7.45
CA ALA A 397 -8.88 -3.38 7.33
C ALA A 397 -9.63 -3.17 5.99
N ALA A 398 -9.93 -4.29 5.33
CA ALA A 398 -10.83 -4.28 4.19
C ALA A 398 -12.23 -3.79 4.60
N PRO A 399 -12.85 -2.88 3.83
CA PRO A 399 -14.25 -2.52 4.06
C PRO A 399 -15.16 -3.71 3.72
N PRO A 400 -16.36 -3.78 4.31
CA PRO A 400 -17.38 -4.73 3.87
C PRO A 400 -17.73 -4.53 2.38
N PRO A 401 -18.15 -5.59 1.66
CA PRO A 401 -18.50 -5.50 0.23
C PRO A 401 -19.49 -4.39 -0.14
N ALA A 402 -20.45 -4.10 0.74
CA ALA A 402 -21.47 -3.06 0.53
C ALA A 402 -20.89 -1.64 0.54
N ASP A 403 -19.81 -1.42 1.30
CA ASP A 403 -19.18 -0.12 1.52
C ASP A 403 -17.88 0.04 0.72
N ASP A 404 -17.49 -0.98 -0.05
CA ASP A 404 -16.26 -0.98 -0.82
C ASP A 404 -16.47 -0.29 -2.18
N PRO A 405 -15.90 0.91 -2.41
CA PRO A 405 -16.04 1.61 -3.69
C PRO A 405 -15.34 0.87 -4.84
N THR A 406 -14.38 0.00 -4.52
CA THR A 406 -13.65 -0.82 -5.50
C THR A 406 -14.28 -2.19 -5.69
N TRP A 407 -15.47 -2.43 -5.13
CA TRP A 407 -16.27 -3.57 -5.50
C TRP A 407 -16.67 -3.45 -6.98
N PRO A 408 -16.41 -4.48 -7.81
CA PRO A 408 -16.63 -4.37 -9.23
C PRO A 408 -18.12 -4.20 -9.55
N LYS A 409 -18.41 -3.19 -10.38
CA LYS A 409 -19.73 -2.94 -10.98
C LYS A 409 -19.64 -3.17 -12.49
N GLY A 410 -20.60 -3.91 -13.03
CA GLY A 410 -20.67 -4.25 -14.44
C GLY A 410 -19.52 -5.15 -14.94
N CYS A 411 -19.61 -5.58 -16.19
CA CYS A 411 -18.59 -6.38 -16.86
C CYS A 411 -17.71 -5.50 -17.75
N ILE A 412 -16.43 -5.83 -17.91
CA ILE A 412 -15.59 -5.21 -18.95
C ILE A 412 -16.00 -5.79 -20.31
N VAL A 413 -16.02 -4.96 -21.36
CA VAL A 413 -16.40 -5.37 -22.73
C VAL A 413 -15.62 -6.61 -23.20
N GLY A 414 -14.33 -6.70 -22.89
CA GLY A 414 -13.43 -7.80 -23.26
C GLY A 414 -13.27 -8.93 -22.24
N CYS A 415 -14.15 -9.06 -21.22
CA CYS A 415 -14.00 -10.16 -20.25
C CYS A 415 -14.29 -11.52 -20.90
N GLY A 416 -13.25 -12.36 -21.05
CA GLY A 416 -13.38 -13.72 -21.59
C GLY A 416 -14.30 -14.64 -20.76
N SER A 417 -14.38 -14.44 -19.44
CA SER A 417 -15.31 -15.21 -18.60
C SER A 417 -16.78 -14.93 -18.94
N ARG A 418 -17.11 -13.71 -19.38
CA ARG A 418 -18.47 -13.35 -19.79
C ARG A 418 -18.88 -14.07 -21.06
N GLU A 419 -17.96 -14.20 -22.02
CA GLU A 419 -18.19 -14.93 -23.27
C GLU A 419 -18.49 -16.41 -22.99
N LEU A 420 -17.71 -17.04 -22.12
CA LEU A 420 -17.92 -18.44 -21.72
C LEU A 420 -19.23 -18.66 -20.95
N MET A 421 -19.70 -17.68 -20.18
CA MET A 421 -21.00 -17.76 -19.50
C MET A 421 -22.20 -17.65 -20.47
N LYS A 422 -22.01 -17.06 -21.66
CA LYS A 422 -23.06 -17.00 -22.70
C LYS A 422 -23.27 -18.36 -23.38
N GLU A 423 -22.29 -19.26 -23.32
CA GLU A 423 -22.44 -20.59 -23.88
C GLU A 423 -23.46 -21.41 -23.06
N PRO A 424 -24.46 -22.02 -23.72
CA PRO A 424 -25.46 -22.80 -23.01
C PRO A 424 -24.81 -24.03 -22.36
N ILE A 425 -24.81 -24.07 -21.03
CA ILE A 425 -24.44 -25.28 -20.28
C ILE A 425 -25.49 -26.35 -20.62
N GLN A 426 -25.08 -27.39 -21.35
CA GLN A 426 -25.92 -28.57 -21.53
C GLN A 426 -26.09 -29.24 -20.16
N PRO A 427 -27.31 -29.33 -19.61
CA PRO A 427 -27.51 -30.02 -18.36
C PRO A 427 -27.26 -31.52 -18.55
N ALA A 428 -26.57 -32.14 -17.58
CA ALA A 428 -26.29 -33.57 -17.57
C ALA A 428 -27.56 -34.45 -17.63
N ASP A 429 -28.72 -33.89 -17.25
CA ASP A 429 -30.03 -34.57 -17.20
C ASP A 429 -30.95 -34.30 -18.41
N GLY A 430 -30.44 -33.79 -19.55
CA GLY A 430 -31.27 -33.59 -20.75
C GLY A 430 -32.38 -32.52 -20.60
N GLY A 431 -32.29 -31.68 -19.56
CA GLY A 431 -33.13 -30.50 -19.38
C GLY A 431 -32.86 -29.42 -20.45
N LYS A 432 -33.75 -28.42 -20.55
CA LYS A 432 -33.53 -27.28 -21.44
C LYS A 432 -32.27 -26.51 -21.02
N PRO A 433 -31.40 -26.08 -21.97
CA PRO A 433 -30.25 -25.25 -21.66
C PRO A 433 -30.73 -23.96 -20.98
N ARG A 434 -30.20 -23.67 -19.79
CA ARG A 434 -30.40 -22.40 -19.10
C ARG A 434 -29.17 -21.55 -19.32
N VAL A 435 -29.33 -20.43 -20.02
CA VAL A 435 -28.35 -19.34 -19.97
C VAL A 435 -28.55 -18.68 -18.60
N ILE A 436 -27.64 -18.95 -17.68
CA ILE A 436 -27.59 -18.21 -16.42
C ILE A 436 -26.70 -17.01 -16.71
N VAL A 437 -27.32 -15.86 -17.02
CA VAL A 437 -26.63 -14.57 -16.97
C VAL A 437 -26.43 -14.25 -15.49
N SER A 438 -25.43 -14.88 -14.88
CA SER A 438 -24.97 -14.51 -13.54
C SER A 438 -24.18 -13.23 -13.69
N SER A 439 -24.34 -12.31 -12.73
CA SER A 439 -23.52 -11.10 -12.67
C SER A 439 -22.05 -11.46 -12.77
N CYS A 440 -21.24 -10.63 -13.42
CA CYS A 440 -19.78 -10.76 -13.50
C CYS A 440 -19.01 -10.71 -12.16
N VAL A 441 -19.71 -10.82 -11.02
CA VAL A 441 -19.21 -10.69 -9.65
C VAL A 441 -19.33 -12.04 -8.94
#